data_AF-A0A2U1EWE8-F1
#
_entry.id   AF-A0A2U1EWE8-F1
#
_cell.length_a   1.000
_cell.length_b   1.000
_cell.length_c   1.000
_cell.angle_alpha   90.00
_cell.angle_beta   90.00
_cell.angle_gamma   90.00
#
_symmetry.space_group_name_H-M   'P 1'
#
loop_
_entity.id
_entity.type
_entity.pdbx_description
1 polymer ?
#
loop_
_entity_poly.entity_id
_entity_poly.type
_entity_poly.pdbx_seq_one_letter_code
_entity_poly.pdbx_strand_id
1 'polypeptide(L)'
;MSETVPVDPRLGAVLPAAAVRAVAAADQVRLHPDLPADVAAAFTRDLGAVGPDAPVAAGTVVELVPAPTTPGAALLDAVRVMDRLRSPGGCPWDAAQTSASLLRYLVEETYELYDAVADGDRVAVREELGDVLLQVLFHARIATEDAADPFGIDEVAEALVAKLVGRHPHVFSDGEVIHGAAMTPGEQQVRWEELKAVEKRRASALEGVARSQPAAALVAKYLSRARKAGVPEELLGAAVPAGAPGAALYDGVRAHDGDPEGALRAAADALAAGVRAAEDAARAVGEDPANMDADAWRRHWPAIRTR
;
A
#
# COMPACT_ATOMS: atom_id res chain seq x y z
N MET A 1 -19.46 5.21 -43.49
CA MET A 1 -19.84 5.43 -42.07
C MET A 1 -18.56 5.63 -41.29
N SER A 2 -18.54 6.56 -40.33
CA SER A 2 -17.36 6.80 -39.49
C SER A 2 -17.62 6.19 -38.13
N GLU A 3 -16.74 5.29 -37.69
CA GLU A 3 -16.78 4.67 -36.38
C GLU A 3 -15.56 5.13 -35.57
N THR A 4 -15.74 5.36 -34.28
CA THR A 4 -14.67 5.79 -33.39
C THR A 4 -14.34 4.66 -32.43
N VAL A 5 -13.06 4.28 -32.39
CA VAL A 5 -12.55 3.21 -31.54
C VAL A 5 -11.62 3.81 -30.48
N PRO A 6 -12.00 3.79 -29.20
CA PRO A 6 -11.11 4.21 -28.13
C PRO A 6 -9.98 3.19 -27.95
N VAL A 7 -8.75 3.66 -27.91
CA VAL A 7 -7.54 2.86 -27.65
C VAL A 7 -6.83 3.42 -26.43
N ASP A 8 -6.43 2.57 -25.47
CA ASP A 8 -5.62 3.01 -24.33
C ASP A 8 -4.15 3.10 -24.77
N PRO A 9 -3.55 4.29 -24.85
CA PRO A 9 -2.16 4.42 -25.30
C PRO A 9 -1.16 3.66 -24.43
N ARG A 10 -1.52 3.36 -23.17
CA ARG A 10 -0.70 2.58 -22.24
C ARG A 10 -0.50 1.13 -22.67
N LEU A 11 -1.43 0.59 -23.46
CA LEU A 11 -1.34 -0.77 -23.99
C LEU A 11 -0.57 -0.84 -25.31
N GLY A 12 -0.04 0.30 -25.81
CA GLY A 12 0.58 0.37 -27.12
C GLY A 12 -0.44 0.24 -28.26
N ALA A 13 -0.06 -0.43 -29.35
CA ALA A 13 -0.93 -0.65 -30.51
C ALA A 13 -1.93 -1.81 -30.29
N VAL A 14 -2.69 -1.76 -29.19
CA VAL A 14 -3.70 -2.77 -28.86
C VAL A 14 -5.10 -2.23 -29.14
N LEU A 15 -5.88 -3.00 -29.89
CA LEU A 15 -7.28 -2.70 -30.18
C LEU A 15 -8.20 -3.41 -29.18
N PRO A 16 -9.33 -2.80 -28.80
CA PRO A 16 -10.42 -3.51 -28.14
C PRO A 16 -10.87 -4.70 -28.99
N ALA A 17 -11.04 -5.87 -28.39
CA ALA A 17 -11.42 -7.09 -29.10
C ALA A 17 -12.70 -6.92 -29.94
N ALA A 18 -13.67 -6.16 -29.42
CA ALA A 18 -14.91 -5.83 -30.12
C ALA A 18 -14.69 -4.99 -31.40
N ALA A 19 -13.63 -4.18 -31.44
CA ALA A 19 -13.30 -3.31 -32.57
C ALA A 19 -12.48 -4.00 -33.66
N VAL A 20 -11.86 -5.16 -33.39
CA VAL A 20 -10.97 -5.86 -34.33
C VAL A 20 -11.64 -6.10 -35.68
N ARG A 21 -12.91 -6.53 -35.68
CA ARG A 21 -13.65 -6.79 -36.94
C ARG A 21 -13.97 -5.51 -37.70
N ALA A 22 -14.35 -4.44 -37.00
CA ALA A 22 -14.64 -3.14 -37.61
C ALA A 22 -13.38 -2.54 -38.24
N VAL A 23 -12.27 -2.57 -37.51
CA VAL A 23 -10.95 -2.11 -37.99
C VAL A 23 -10.49 -2.91 -39.20
N ALA A 24 -10.60 -4.25 -39.16
CA ALA A 24 -10.19 -5.11 -40.27
C ALA A 24 -11.06 -4.95 -41.53
N ALA A 25 -12.32 -4.52 -41.38
CA ALA A 25 -13.25 -4.28 -42.48
C ALA A 25 -13.24 -2.83 -42.98
N ALA A 26 -12.49 -1.93 -42.34
CA ALA A 26 -12.45 -0.52 -42.70
C ALA A 26 -11.67 -0.30 -44.00
N ASP A 27 -12.16 0.60 -44.84
CA ASP A 27 -11.43 1.08 -46.03
C ASP A 27 -10.24 1.98 -45.63
N GLN A 28 -10.34 2.62 -44.46
CA GLN A 28 -9.27 3.44 -43.89
C GLN A 28 -9.34 3.46 -42.36
N VAL A 29 -8.18 3.28 -41.72
CA VAL A 29 -7.99 3.51 -40.28
C VAL A 29 -7.26 4.84 -40.11
N ARG A 30 -7.83 5.76 -39.33
CA ARG A 30 -7.27 7.09 -39.06
C ARG A 30 -6.82 7.20 -37.61
N LEU A 31 -5.78 7.99 -37.38
CA LEU A 31 -5.24 8.28 -36.06
C LEU A 31 -5.68 9.67 -35.61
N HIS A 32 -6.24 9.76 -34.41
CA HIS A 32 -6.51 11.03 -33.77
C HIS A 32 -5.19 11.77 -33.44
N PRO A 33 -5.12 13.12 -33.59
CA PRO A 33 -3.89 13.89 -33.36
C PRO A 33 -3.33 13.76 -31.94
N ASP A 34 -4.20 13.50 -30.96
CA ASP A 34 -3.79 13.39 -29.54
C ASP A 34 -3.22 12.02 -29.16
N LEU A 35 -3.07 11.09 -30.11
CA LEU A 35 -2.38 9.83 -29.84
C LEU A 35 -0.88 10.07 -29.63
N PRO A 36 -0.25 9.48 -28.59
CA PRO A 36 1.19 9.52 -28.42
C PRO A 36 1.93 9.04 -29.67
N ALA A 37 3.04 9.70 -30.02
CA ALA A 37 3.73 9.49 -31.29
C ALA A 37 4.24 8.05 -31.49
N ASP A 38 4.66 7.40 -30.41
CA ASP A 38 5.11 6.00 -30.40
C ASP A 38 3.94 5.03 -30.67
N VAL A 39 2.77 5.28 -30.07
CA VAL A 39 1.54 4.50 -30.29
C VAL A 39 1.03 4.70 -31.71
N ALA A 40 1.02 5.95 -32.19
CA ALA A 40 0.65 6.30 -33.56
C ALA A 40 1.57 5.61 -34.59
N ALA A 41 2.89 5.60 -34.34
CA ALA A 41 3.85 4.92 -35.19
C ALA A 41 3.64 3.39 -35.20
N ALA A 42 3.30 2.80 -34.06
CA ALA A 42 2.97 1.38 -33.97
C ALA A 42 1.68 1.04 -34.74
N PHE A 43 0.59 1.78 -34.58
CA PHE A 43 -0.63 1.56 -35.38
C PHE A 43 -0.43 1.82 -36.88
N THR A 44 0.42 2.78 -37.25
CA THR A 44 0.80 3.00 -38.66
C THR A 44 1.49 1.76 -39.22
N ARG A 45 2.44 1.19 -38.48
CA ARG A 45 3.18 -0.01 -38.90
C ARG A 45 2.29 -1.25 -38.96
N ASP A 46 1.43 -1.44 -37.96
CA ASP A 46 0.71 -2.70 -37.76
C ASP A 46 -0.61 -2.76 -38.54
N LEU A 47 -1.27 -1.60 -38.72
CA LEU A 47 -2.59 -1.49 -39.36
C LEU A 47 -2.59 -0.67 -40.65
N GLY A 48 -1.46 -0.06 -41.03
CA GLY A 48 -1.44 0.92 -42.11
C GLY A 48 -2.27 2.18 -41.79
N ALA A 49 -2.47 2.47 -40.49
CA ALA A 49 -3.26 3.62 -40.07
C ALA A 49 -2.63 4.93 -40.56
N VAL A 50 -3.47 5.88 -40.95
CA VAL A 50 -3.01 7.16 -41.50
C VAL A 50 -3.19 8.30 -40.49
N GLY A 51 -2.29 9.26 -40.54
CA GLY A 51 -2.33 10.44 -39.67
C GLY A 51 -3.53 11.36 -39.94
N PRO A 52 -3.77 12.35 -39.05
CA PRO A 52 -4.94 13.21 -39.09
C PRO A 52 -5.02 14.08 -40.37
N ASP A 53 -3.88 14.39 -40.98
CA ASP A 53 -3.79 15.21 -42.20
C ASP A 53 -4.04 14.43 -43.50
N ALA A 54 -4.14 13.10 -43.43
CA ALA A 54 -4.37 12.28 -44.62
C ALA A 54 -5.76 12.53 -45.21
N PRO A 55 -5.93 12.50 -46.54
CA PRO A 55 -7.26 12.57 -47.17
C PRO A 55 -8.18 11.47 -46.66
N VAL A 56 -9.44 11.82 -46.39
CA VAL A 56 -10.47 10.85 -45.97
C VAL A 56 -10.84 9.97 -47.16
N ALA A 57 -10.74 8.65 -47.00
CA ALA A 57 -11.11 7.70 -48.06
C ALA A 57 -12.63 7.68 -48.30
N ALA A 58 -13.04 7.37 -49.53
CA ALA A 58 -14.43 7.10 -49.84
C ALA A 58 -14.80 5.69 -49.34
N GLY A 59 -15.49 5.58 -48.20
CA GLY A 59 -15.86 4.29 -47.64
C GLY A 59 -16.16 4.29 -46.13
N THR A 60 -15.88 3.16 -45.49
CA THR A 60 -15.92 2.98 -44.04
C THR A 60 -14.60 3.43 -43.44
N VAL A 61 -14.68 4.39 -42.52
CA VAL A 61 -13.52 4.96 -41.85
C VAL A 61 -13.63 4.63 -40.38
N VAL A 62 -12.56 4.09 -39.81
CA VAL A 62 -12.44 3.89 -38.37
C VAL A 62 -11.40 4.86 -37.84
N GLU A 63 -11.77 5.69 -36.87
CA GLU A 63 -10.85 6.60 -36.21
C GLU A 63 -10.44 6.03 -34.85
N LEU A 64 -9.14 5.84 -34.65
CA LEU A 64 -8.56 5.46 -33.37
C LEU A 64 -8.35 6.72 -32.53
N VAL A 65 -9.03 6.81 -31.39
CA VAL A 65 -8.94 7.95 -30.47
C VAL A 65 -8.36 7.51 -29.13
N PRO A 66 -7.59 8.36 -28.42
CA PRO A 66 -7.12 8.01 -27.09
C PRO A 66 -8.32 7.84 -26.14
N ALA A 67 -8.36 6.70 -25.44
CA ALA A 67 -9.36 6.47 -24.42
C ALA A 67 -9.18 7.46 -23.25
N PRO A 68 -10.26 7.89 -22.58
CA PRO A 68 -10.16 8.69 -21.37
C PRO A 68 -9.30 7.98 -20.32
N THR A 69 -8.44 8.72 -19.63
CA THR A 69 -7.65 8.16 -18.54
C THR A 69 -8.53 7.91 -17.33
N THR A 70 -8.65 6.64 -16.93
CA THR A 70 -9.35 6.24 -15.69
C THR A 70 -8.45 6.46 -14.47
N PRO A 71 -8.98 6.90 -13.31
CA PRO A 71 -8.24 6.90 -12.06
C PRO A 71 -7.60 5.53 -11.80
N GLY A 72 -6.31 5.52 -11.45
CA GLY A 72 -5.55 4.28 -11.24
C GLY A 72 -4.84 3.74 -12.48
N ALA A 73 -5.09 4.28 -13.69
CA ALA A 73 -4.43 3.79 -14.91
C ALA A 73 -2.89 3.84 -14.88
N ALA A 74 -2.31 4.77 -14.10
CA ALA A 74 -0.86 4.86 -13.90
C ALA A 74 -0.26 3.63 -13.17
N LEU A 75 -1.06 2.83 -12.47
CA LEU A 75 -0.61 1.57 -11.89
C LEU A 75 -0.16 0.58 -12.98
N LEU A 76 -0.82 0.59 -14.15
CA LEU A 76 -0.43 -0.26 -15.27
C LEU A 76 0.95 0.13 -15.81
N ASP A 77 1.27 1.44 -15.82
CA ASP A 77 2.62 1.92 -16.15
C ASP A 77 3.65 1.41 -15.14
N ALA A 78 3.36 1.52 -13.84
CA ALA A 78 4.26 1.05 -12.79
C ALA A 78 4.52 -0.48 -12.87
N VAL A 79 3.47 -1.28 -13.14
CA VAL A 79 3.60 -2.72 -13.36
C VAL A 79 4.53 -3.03 -14.53
N ARG A 80 4.36 -2.35 -15.67
CA ARG A 80 5.23 -2.54 -16.84
C ARG A 80 6.67 -2.12 -16.56
N VAL A 81 6.87 -1.01 -15.85
CA VAL A 81 8.22 -0.56 -15.47
C VAL A 81 8.89 -1.60 -14.59
N MET A 82 8.20 -2.12 -13.56
CA MET A 82 8.74 -3.18 -12.70
C MET A 82 9.10 -4.45 -13.50
N ASP A 83 8.21 -4.90 -14.39
CA ASP A 83 8.49 -6.06 -15.25
C ASP A 83 9.73 -5.84 -16.13
N ARG A 84 9.86 -4.65 -16.73
CA ARG A 84 11.02 -4.30 -17.55
C ARG A 84 12.30 -4.24 -16.75
N LEU A 85 12.26 -3.68 -15.54
CA LEU A 85 13.41 -3.57 -14.64
C LEU A 85 13.94 -4.94 -14.24
N ARG A 86 13.06 -5.89 -13.93
CA ARG A 86 13.47 -7.24 -13.49
C ARG A 86 13.80 -8.20 -14.65
N SER A 87 13.18 -8.03 -15.81
CA SER A 87 13.37 -8.92 -16.97
C SER A 87 14.79 -8.84 -17.58
N PRO A 88 15.22 -9.84 -18.36
CA PRO A 88 16.51 -9.82 -19.04
C PRO A 88 16.75 -8.52 -19.84
N GLY A 89 17.95 -7.95 -19.68
CA GLY A 89 18.30 -6.64 -20.25
C GLY A 89 17.70 -5.44 -19.50
N GLY A 90 17.12 -5.67 -18.31
CA GLY A 90 16.77 -4.66 -17.31
C GLY A 90 17.92 -4.39 -16.33
N CYS A 91 17.57 -4.03 -15.10
CA CYS A 91 18.50 -3.68 -14.04
C CYS A 91 19.05 -4.94 -13.33
N PRO A 92 20.38 -5.14 -13.27
CA PRO A 92 20.96 -6.30 -12.60
C PRO A 92 20.66 -6.39 -11.11
N TRP A 93 20.51 -5.24 -10.43
CA TRP A 93 20.16 -5.21 -9.01
C TRP A 93 18.73 -5.70 -8.79
N ASP A 94 17.78 -5.26 -9.61
CA ASP A 94 16.38 -5.67 -9.51
C ASP A 94 16.19 -7.16 -9.81
N ALA A 95 16.91 -7.67 -10.81
CA ALA A 95 16.92 -9.09 -11.16
C ALA A 95 17.49 -9.98 -10.03
N ALA A 96 18.44 -9.47 -9.24
CA ALA A 96 19.07 -10.21 -8.15
C ALA A 96 18.21 -10.28 -6.87
N GLN A 97 17.15 -9.46 -6.76
CA GLN A 97 16.33 -9.43 -5.55
C GLN A 97 15.47 -10.68 -5.39
N THR A 98 15.25 -11.03 -4.14
CA THR A 98 14.33 -12.08 -3.69
C THR A 98 13.35 -11.49 -2.69
N SER A 99 12.20 -12.12 -2.48
CA SER A 99 11.26 -11.66 -1.46
C SER A 99 11.89 -11.61 -0.07
N ALA A 100 12.86 -12.49 0.23
CA ALA A 100 13.57 -12.46 1.50
C ALA A 100 14.55 -11.28 1.63
N SER A 101 15.28 -10.93 0.56
CA SER A 101 16.23 -9.80 0.59
C SER A 101 15.52 -8.44 0.71
N LEU A 102 14.26 -8.37 0.25
CA LEU A 102 13.45 -7.15 0.28
C LEU A 102 12.76 -6.87 1.61
N LEU A 103 12.70 -7.83 2.54
CA LEU A 103 11.99 -7.66 3.82
C LEU A 103 12.46 -6.47 4.63
N ARG A 104 13.76 -6.14 4.56
CA ARG A 104 14.32 -4.97 5.24
C ARG A 104 13.70 -3.69 4.71
N TYR A 105 13.75 -3.50 3.38
CA TYR A 105 13.21 -2.32 2.72
C TYR A 105 11.71 -2.20 2.96
N LEU A 106 10.95 -3.29 2.84
CA LEU A 106 9.52 -3.28 3.17
C LEU A 106 9.22 -2.75 4.57
N VAL A 107 10.03 -3.11 5.57
CA VAL A 107 9.87 -2.62 6.93
C VAL A 107 10.29 -1.14 7.04
N GLU A 108 11.38 -0.75 6.40
CA GLU A 108 11.85 0.65 6.32
C GLU A 108 10.77 1.55 5.71
N GLU A 109 10.29 1.28 4.49
CA GLU A 109 9.27 2.11 3.81
C GLU A 109 7.95 2.18 4.59
N THR A 110 7.61 1.11 5.32
CA THR A 110 6.40 1.11 6.17
C THR A 110 6.52 2.10 7.33
N TYR A 111 7.72 2.23 7.92
CA TYR A 111 7.95 3.20 8.98
C TYR A 111 8.14 4.62 8.44
N GLU A 112 8.79 4.79 7.29
CA GLU A 112 8.90 6.10 6.65
C GLU A 112 7.51 6.64 6.28
N LEU A 113 6.62 5.79 5.75
CA LEU A 113 5.21 6.13 5.55
C LEU A 113 4.50 6.50 6.87
N TYR A 114 4.73 5.73 7.93
CA TYR A 114 4.14 6.02 9.23
C TYR A 114 4.57 7.40 9.75
N ASP A 115 5.87 7.70 9.69
CA ASP A 115 6.46 8.95 10.15
C ASP A 115 5.93 10.13 9.32
N ALA A 116 5.88 9.98 7.99
CA ALA A 116 5.31 11.00 7.10
C ALA A 116 3.83 11.31 7.43
N VAL A 117 3.03 10.29 7.77
CA VAL A 117 1.64 10.48 8.20
C VAL A 117 1.58 11.15 9.58
N ALA A 118 2.42 10.73 10.52
CA ALA A 118 2.47 11.27 11.87
C ALA A 118 2.85 12.75 11.89
N ASP A 119 3.80 13.15 11.03
CA ASP A 119 4.26 14.52 10.85
C ASP A 119 3.30 15.39 10.01
N GLY A 120 2.32 14.76 9.35
CA GLY A 120 1.37 15.45 8.47
C GLY A 120 2.00 15.96 7.17
N ASP A 121 3.17 15.44 6.78
CA ASP A 121 3.87 15.82 5.56
C ASP A 121 3.21 15.16 4.34
N ARG A 122 2.37 15.93 3.66
CA ARG A 122 1.62 15.46 2.48
C ARG A 122 2.51 15.10 1.29
N VAL A 123 3.70 15.70 1.18
CA VAL A 123 4.63 15.40 0.09
C VAL A 123 5.31 14.08 0.36
N ALA A 124 5.88 13.92 1.56
CA ALA A 124 6.48 12.66 1.99
C ALA A 124 5.46 11.51 1.95
N VAL A 125 4.24 11.69 2.45
CA VAL A 125 3.19 10.65 2.38
C VAL A 125 2.97 10.14 0.95
N ARG A 126 3.05 11.01 -0.06
CA ARG A 126 2.88 10.59 -1.46
C ARG A 126 4.07 9.78 -1.96
N GLU A 127 5.27 10.15 -1.57
CA GLU A 127 6.53 9.47 -1.89
C GLU A 127 6.54 8.07 -1.25
N GLU A 128 6.36 8.00 0.07
CA GLU A 128 6.39 6.76 0.83
C GLU A 128 5.26 5.77 0.46
N LEU A 129 4.07 6.28 0.11
CA LEU A 129 3.02 5.43 -0.47
C LEU A 129 3.46 4.81 -1.80
N GLY A 130 4.27 5.53 -2.57
CA GLY A 130 4.91 5.05 -3.78
C GLY A 130 5.92 3.94 -3.49
N ASP A 131 6.74 4.09 -2.46
CA ASP A 131 7.76 3.10 -2.09
C ASP A 131 7.15 1.84 -1.47
N VAL A 132 6.10 1.96 -0.66
CA VAL A 132 5.31 0.81 -0.21
C VAL A 132 4.64 0.10 -1.40
N LEU A 133 4.11 0.86 -2.38
CA LEU A 133 3.57 0.28 -3.62
C LEU A 133 4.67 -0.42 -4.45
N LEU A 134 5.87 0.16 -4.51
CA LEU A 134 7.04 -0.44 -5.16
C LEU A 134 7.34 -1.83 -4.58
N GLN A 135 7.32 -1.96 -3.25
CA GLN A 135 7.53 -3.25 -2.58
C GLN A 135 6.44 -4.28 -2.97
N VAL A 136 5.17 -3.86 -3.04
CA VAL A 136 4.07 -4.73 -3.50
C VAL A 136 4.31 -5.22 -4.93
N LEU A 137 4.68 -4.32 -5.84
CA LEU A 137 4.98 -4.66 -7.23
C LEU A 137 6.19 -5.60 -7.34
N PHE A 138 7.22 -5.38 -6.54
CA PHE A 138 8.43 -6.22 -6.52
C PHE A 138 8.10 -7.66 -6.10
N HIS A 139 7.42 -7.82 -4.97
CA HIS A 139 7.03 -9.14 -4.46
C HIS A 139 6.09 -9.87 -5.41
N ALA A 140 5.11 -9.15 -5.98
CA ALA A 140 4.20 -9.72 -6.97
C ALA A 140 4.93 -10.17 -8.22
N ARG A 141 5.88 -9.37 -8.74
CA ARG A 141 6.64 -9.76 -9.93
C ARG A 141 7.60 -10.93 -9.66
N ILE A 142 8.24 -10.99 -8.48
CA ILE A 142 9.04 -12.15 -8.06
C ILE A 142 8.17 -13.41 -8.00
N ALA A 143 6.95 -13.31 -7.46
CA ALA A 143 6.07 -14.46 -7.30
C ALA A 143 5.66 -15.12 -8.62
N THR A 144 5.63 -14.37 -9.73
CA THR A 144 5.37 -14.96 -11.06
C THR A 144 6.45 -15.95 -11.52
N GLU A 145 7.62 -15.96 -10.87
CA GLU A 145 8.74 -16.86 -11.18
C GLU A 145 8.72 -18.15 -10.35
N ASP A 146 7.77 -18.29 -9.41
CA ASP A 146 7.62 -19.53 -8.66
C ASP A 146 7.18 -20.68 -9.57
N ALA A 147 7.86 -21.83 -9.46
CA ALA A 147 7.59 -22.97 -10.34
C ALA A 147 6.35 -23.78 -9.95
N ALA A 148 5.90 -23.68 -8.69
CA ALA A 148 4.84 -24.49 -8.13
C ALA A 148 3.51 -23.72 -8.01
N ASP A 149 3.57 -22.45 -7.62
CA ASP A 149 2.41 -21.60 -7.37
C ASP A 149 2.67 -20.14 -7.80
N PRO A 150 2.80 -19.89 -9.12
CA PRO A 150 3.05 -18.54 -9.62
C PRO A 150 1.81 -17.65 -9.50
N PHE A 151 2.01 -16.42 -9.03
CA PHE A 151 0.99 -15.37 -9.05
C PHE A 151 1.63 -14.00 -9.30
N GLY A 152 0.85 -13.05 -9.84
CA GLY A 152 1.29 -11.70 -10.14
C GLY A 152 0.46 -10.62 -9.46
N ILE A 153 0.58 -9.40 -9.95
CA ILE A 153 -0.11 -8.23 -9.39
C ILE A 153 -1.62 -8.32 -9.57
N ASP A 154 -2.08 -8.94 -10.66
CA ASP A 154 -3.50 -9.11 -10.95
C ASP A 154 -4.15 -10.07 -9.95
N GLU A 155 -3.55 -11.23 -9.68
CA GLU A 155 -4.05 -12.15 -8.64
C GLU A 155 -4.04 -11.50 -7.24
N VAL A 156 -3.04 -10.68 -6.93
CA VAL A 156 -2.99 -9.91 -5.67
C VAL A 156 -4.16 -8.91 -5.59
N ALA A 157 -4.42 -8.18 -6.67
CA ALA A 157 -5.50 -7.20 -6.74
C ALA A 157 -6.88 -7.87 -6.70
N GLU A 158 -7.08 -8.95 -7.45
CA GLU A 158 -8.32 -9.74 -7.44
C GLU A 158 -8.61 -10.33 -6.07
N ALA A 159 -7.61 -10.92 -5.41
CA ALA A 159 -7.74 -11.44 -4.05
C ALA A 159 -8.07 -10.31 -3.05
N LEU A 160 -7.51 -9.12 -3.22
CA LEU A 160 -7.86 -7.95 -2.42
C LEU A 160 -9.31 -7.51 -2.67
N VAL A 161 -9.73 -7.38 -3.93
CA VAL A 161 -11.09 -6.97 -4.31
C VAL A 161 -12.12 -7.96 -3.78
N ALA A 162 -11.95 -9.26 -4.05
CA ALA A 162 -12.86 -10.30 -3.55
C ALA A 162 -13.00 -10.24 -2.02
N LYS A 163 -11.88 -10.05 -1.31
CA LYS A 163 -11.85 -9.89 0.15
C LYS A 163 -12.55 -8.62 0.63
N LEU A 164 -12.39 -7.50 -0.08
CA LEU A 164 -13.05 -6.23 0.30
C LEU A 164 -14.55 -6.29 0.02
N VAL A 165 -14.94 -6.77 -1.16
CA VAL A 165 -16.36 -6.95 -1.54
C VAL A 165 -17.05 -7.92 -0.60
N GLY A 166 -16.45 -9.11 -0.39
CA GLY A 166 -17.01 -10.14 0.50
C GLY A 166 -17.17 -9.70 1.95
N ARG A 167 -16.34 -8.75 2.42
CA ARG A 167 -16.44 -8.20 3.79
C ARG A 167 -17.39 -7.03 3.95
N HIS A 168 -17.84 -6.45 2.85
CA HIS A 168 -18.78 -5.33 2.86
C HIS A 168 -20.02 -5.65 2.01
N PRO A 169 -20.72 -6.77 2.28
CA PRO A 169 -21.86 -7.16 1.46
C PRO A 169 -22.93 -6.07 1.42
N HIS A 170 -23.11 -5.31 2.50
CA HIS A 170 -24.03 -4.17 2.56
C HIS A 170 -23.71 -3.03 1.58
N VAL A 171 -22.48 -2.92 1.09
CA VAL A 171 -22.07 -1.94 0.06
C VAL A 171 -22.30 -2.50 -1.36
N PHE A 172 -22.32 -3.83 -1.52
CA PHE A 172 -22.22 -4.50 -2.83
C PHE A 172 -23.33 -5.55 -3.11
N SER A 173 -24.38 -5.68 -2.28
CA SER A 173 -25.39 -6.74 -2.38
C SER A 173 -26.57 -6.48 -3.33
N ASP A 174 -26.78 -5.24 -3.76
CA ASP A 174 -27.82 -4.90 -4.74
C ASP A 174 -27.13 -4.63 -6.09
N GLY A 175 -27.45 -5.45 -7.10
CA GLY A 175 -26.79 -5.48 -8.41
C GLY A 175 -26.39 -4.11 -8.95
N GLU A 176 -25.07 -3.86 -8.90
CA GLU A 176 -24.32 -2.67 -9.32
C GLU A 176 -24.79 -1.31 -8.75
N VAL A 177 -23.97 -0.75 -7.85
CA VAL A 177 -24.06 0.58 -7.20
C VAL A 177 -24.96 0.66 -5.96
N ILE A 178 -24.26 0.56 -4.81
CA ILE A 178 -24.32 1.43 -3.62
C ILE A 178 -25.67 2.08 -3.35
N HIS A 179 -26.58 1.38 -2.67
CA HIS A 179 -27.52 1.99 -1.72
C HIS A 179 -27.90 0.99 -0.62
N GLY A 180 -27.60 1.31 0.64
CA GLY A 180 -28.09 0.49 1.76
C GLY A 180 -27.52 0.89 3.12
N ALA A 181 -28.34 1.63 3.89
CA ALA A 181 -28.26 1.94 5.32
C ALA A 181 -26.87 2.20 5.93
N ALA A 182 -26.65 3.45 6.37
CA ALA A 182 -25.47 3.84 7.16
C ALA A 182 -25.37 3.02 8.46
N MET A 183 -24.57 1.95 8.43
CA MET A 183 -24.07 1.28 9.63
C MET A 183 -22.94 2.13 10.22
N THR A 184 -22.88 2.23 11.54
CA THR A 184 -21.78 2.96 12.20
C THR A 184 -20.43 2.25 11.97
N PRO A 185 -19.29 2.97 11.99
CA PRO A 185 -17.97 2.34 11.84
C PRO A 185 -17.72 1.18 12.81
N GLY A 186 -18.27 1.26 14.04
CA GLY A 186 -18.15 0.21 15.05
C GLY A 186 -18.90 -1.08 14.67
N GLU A 187 -20.12 -0.98 14.13
CA GLU A 187 -20.91 -2.13 13.69
C GLU A 187 -20.30 -2.80 12.44
N GLN A 188 -19.67 -2.00 11.57
CA GLN A 188 -18.92 -2.50 10.42
C GLN A 188 -17.67 -3.29 10.85
N GLN A 189 -16.93 -2.79 11.85
CA GLN A 189 -15.76 -3.49 12.39
C GLN A 189 -16.12 -4.87 12.97
N VAL A 190 -17.21 -4.97 13.72
CA VAL A 190 -17.67 -6.25 14.31
C VAL A 190 -18.03 -7.26 13.22
N ARG A 191 -18.81 -6.86 12.21
CA ARG A 191 -19.21 -7.75 11.10
C ARG A 191 -18.01 -8.15 10.22
N TRP A 192 -17.08 -7.23 9.98
CA TRP A 192 -15.82 -7.50 9.29
C TRP A 192 -14.98 -8.54 10.03
N GLU A 193 -14.98 -8.47 11.36
CA GLU A 193 -14.29 -9.40 12.22
C GLU A 193 -14.93 -10.79 12.27
N GLU A 194 -16.26 -10.88 12.22
CA GLU A 194 -17.01 -12.14 12.12
C GLU A 194 -16.74 -12.85 10.79
N LEU A 195 -16.81 -12.13 9.67
CA LEU A 195 -16.50 -12.66 8.34
C LEU A 195 -15.04 -13.18 8.26
N LYS A 196 -14.10 -12.46 8.89
CA LYS A 196 -12.71 -12.92 9.04
C LYS A 196 -12.55 -14.21 9.85
N ALA A 197 -13.43 -14.46 10.80
CA ALA A 197 -13.39 -15.68 11.63
C ALA A 197 -13.95 -16.88 10.87
N VAL A 198 -15.00 -16.69 10.07
CA VAL A 198 -15.60 -17.74 9.22
C VAL A 198 -14.65 -18.17 8.08
N GLU A 199 -13.98 -17.22 7.42
CA GLU A 199 -13.00 -17.50 6.36
C GLU A 199 -11.78 -18.30 6.85
N LYS A 200 -11.37 -18.08 8.10
CA LYS A 200 -10.15 -18.66 8.67
C LYS A 200 -10.53 -19.70 9.73
N ARG A 201 -10.78 -20.95 9.30
CA ARG A 201 -10.89 -22.14 10.17
C ARG A 201 -9.55 -22.47 10.84
N ARG A 202 -9.11 -21.61 11.76
CA ARG A 202 -7.84 -21.72 12.46
C ARG A 202 -7.86 -22.84 13.48
N ALA A 203 -6.74 -23.57 13.59
CA ALA A 203 -6.49 -24.54 14.64
C ALA A 203 -6.14 -23.87 15.98
N SER A 204 -5.64 -22.62 15.97
CA SER A 204 -5.32 -21.83 17.16
C SER A 204 -5.86 -20.41 17.10
N ALA A 205 -6.28 -19.87 18.25
CA ALA A 205 -6.68 -18.47 18.38
C ALA A 205 -5.56 -17.49 17.96
N LEU A 206 -4.30 -17.89 18.09
CA LEU A 206 -3.12 -17.07 17.75
C LEU A 206 -2.61 -17.32 16.33
N GLU A 207 -3.23 -18.21 15.56
CA GLU A 207 -2.77 -18.57 14.23
C GLU A 207 -2.86 -17.38 13.25
N GLY A 208 -1.77 -17.15 12.51
CA GLY A 208 -1.66 -16.07 11.54
C GLY A 208 -1.46 -14.68 12.17
N VAL A 209 -0.97 -14.61 13.41
CA VAL A 209 -0.37 -13.38 13.96
C VAL A 209 1.04 -13.23 13.39
N ALA A 210 1.33 -12.10 12.75
CA ALA A 210 2.66 -11.80 12.24
C ALA A 210 3.64 -11.58 13.40
N ARG A 211 4.59 -12.50 13.56
CA ARG A 211 5.55 -12.52 14.68
C ARG A 211 6.67 -11.48 14.55
N SER A 212 6.87 -10.94 13.35
CA SER A 212 7.89 -9.92 13.05
C SER A 212 7.48 -8.50 13.44
N GLN A 213 6.25 -8.31 13.89
CA GLN A 213 5.79 -7.01 14.40
C GLN A 213 6.56 -6.60 15.66
N PRO A 214 6.68 -5.29 15.94
CA PRO A 214 7.22 -4.79 17.20
C PRO A 214 6.61 -5.42 18.44
N ALA A 215 7.37 -5.47 19.53
CA ALA A 215 7.00 -6.23 20.72
C ALA A 215 5.68 -5.74 21.35
N ALA A 216 5.43 -4.43 21.45
CA ALA A 216 4.19 -3.94 22.05
C ALA A 216 2.99 -4.24 21.15
N ALA A 217 3.10 -4.02 19.84
CA ALA A 217 2.08 -4.42 18.86
C ALA A 217 1.80 -5.94 18.89
N LEU A 218 2.86 -6.77 19.00
CA LEU A 218 2.74 -8.22 19.06
C LEU A 218 2.00 -8.69 20.32
N VAL A 219 2.37 -8.16 21.49
CA VAL A 219 1.69 -8.45 22.76
C VAL A 219 0.22 -8.01 22.69
N ALA A 220 -0.05 -6.79 22.22
CA ALA A 220 -1.41 -6.28 22.04
C ALA A 220 -2.23 -7.20 21.12
N LYS A 221 -1.61 -7.69 20.04
CA LYS A 221 -2.28 -8.60 19.11
C LYS A 221 -2.59 -9.95 19.75
N TYR A 222 -1.66 -10.53 20.51
CA TYR A 222 -1.91 -11.78 21.23
C TYR A 222 -3.00 -11.63 22.29
N LEU A 223 -2.97 -10.56 23.07
CA LEU A 223 -4.01 -10.27 24.06
C LEU A 223 -5.39 -10.11 23.41
N SER A 224 -5.48 -9.33 22.33
CA SER A 224 -6.71 -9.17 21.54
C SER A 224 -7.26 -10.52 21.07
N ARG A 225 -6.39 -11.39 20.53
CA ARG A 225 -6.77 -12.74 20.08
C ARG A 225 -7.22 -13.64 21.23
N ALA A 226 -6.50 -13.63 22.33
CA ALA A 226 -6.78 -14.47 23.49
C ALA A 226 -8.10 -14.05 24.16
N ARG A 227 -8.32 -12.75 24.38
CA ARG A 227 -9.58 -12.21 24.91
C ARG A 227 -10.76 -12.57 24.00
N LYS A 228 -10.59 -12.46 22.68
CA LYS A 228 -11.62 -12.86 21.71
C LYS A 228 -11.93 -14.36 21.73
N ALA A 229 -10.95 -15.19 22.06
CA ALA A 229 -11.14 -16.63 22.25
C ALA A 229 -11.71 -16.99 23.64
N GLY A 230 -11.99 -16.00 24.49
CA GLY A 230 -12.53 -16.20 25.84
C GLY A 230 -11.48 -16.65 26.85
N VAL A 231 -10.18 -16.44 26.61
CA VAL A 231 -9.14 -16.74 27.60
C VAL A 231 -9.36 -15.81 28.81
N PRO A 232 -9.52 -16.36 30.03
CA PRO A 232 -9.76 -15.57 31.23
C PRO A 232 -8.62 -14.59 31.53
N GLU A 233 -8.95 -13.38 32.00
CA GLU A 233 -7.98 -12.31 32.23
C GLU A 233 -6.96 -12.67 33.33
N GLU A 234 -7.34 -13.52 34.30
CA GLU A 234 -6.41 -14.03 35.31
C GLU A 234 -5.30 -14.90 34.71
N LEU A 235 -5.58 -15.65 33.64
CA LEU A 235 -4.57 -16.45 32.94
C LEU A 235 -3.68 -15.56 32.05
N LEU A 236 -4.24 -14.50 31.48
CA LEU A 236 -3.46 -13.50 30.75
C LEU A 236 -2.51 -12.77 31.70
N GLY A 237 -2.98 -12.35 32.88
CA GLY A 237 -2.13 -11.75 33.91
C GLY A 237 -1.03 -12.68 34.43
N ALA A 238 -1.29 -13.99 34.49
CA ALA A 238 -0.31 -14.99 34.94
C ALA A 238 0.61 -15.51 33.81
N ALA A 239 0.41 -15.08 32.56
CA ALA A 239 1.14 -15.62 31.40
C ALA A 239 2.64 -15.29 31.42
N VAL A 240 3.03 -14.20 32.08
CA VAL A 240 4.42 -13.78 32.22
C VAL A 240 4.84 -13.89 33.68
N PRO A 241 5.92 -14.61 34.02
CA PRO A 241 6.39 -14.73 35.39
C PRO A 241 6.69 -13.36 36.03
N ALA A 242 6.20 -13.16 37.26
CA ALA A 242 6.53 -11.96 38.02
C ALA A 242 8.05 -11.81 38.19
N GLY A 243 8.55 -10.59 37.97
CA GLY A 243 9.98 -10.28 38.03
C GLY A 243 10.76 -10.61 36.75
N ALA A 244 10.14 -11.20 35.73
CA ALA A 244 10.76 -11.30 34.41
C ALA A 244 10.98 -9.88 33.83
N PRO A 245 12.10 -9.62 33.13
CA PRO A 245 12.38 -8.29 32.57
C PRO A 245 11.25 -7.74 31.69
N GLY A 246 10.52 -8.60 30.98
CA GLY A 246 9.41 -8.21 30.12
C GLY A 246 8.05 -8.05 30.83
N ALA A 247 7.93 -8.38 32.12
CA ALA A 247 6.65 -8.38 32.83
C ALA A 247 6.02 -6.98 32.90
N ALA A 248 6.80 -5.96 33.25
CA ALA A 248 6.31 -4.58 33.32
C ALA A 248 5.84 -4.04 31.95
N LEU A 249 6.55 -4.39 30.88
CA LEU A 249 6.16 -4.02 29.51
C LEU A 249 4.88 -4.74 29.08
N TYR A 250 4.80 -6.04 29.36
CA TYR A 250 3.60 -6.83 29.10
C TYR A 250 2.38 -6.29 29.83
N ASP A 251 2.51 -5.98 31.13
CA ASP A 251 1.43 -5.43 31.93
C ASP A 251 1.02 -4.03 31.49
N GLY A 252 1.99 -3.18 31.10
CA GLY A 252 1.71 -1.87 30.52
C GLY A 252 0.87 -1.98 29.24
N VAL A 253 1.22 -2.90 28.34
CA VAL A 253 0.43 -3.20 27.14
C VAL A 253 -0.94 -3.79 27.50
N ARG A 254 -1.01 -4.69 28.48
CA ARG A 254 -2.23 -5.38 28.86
C ARG A 254 -3.28 -4.46 29.49
N ALA A 255 -2.82 -3.45 30.22
CA ALA A 255 -3.63 -2.43 30.84
C ALA A 255 -4.02 -1.28 29.89
N HIS A 256 -3.41 -1.21 28.69
CA HIS A 256 -3.68 -0.17 27.71
C HIS A 256 -4.72 -0.64 26.69
N ASP A 257 -5.79 0.15 26.53
CA ASP A 257 -6.74 0.00 25.44
C ASP A 257 -6.28 0.82 24.24
N GLY A 258 -6.26 0.22 23.05
CA GLY A 258 -5.92 0.92 21.80
C GLY A 258 -4.60 0.47 21.18
N ASP A 259 -3.75 1.44 20.84
CA ASP A 259 -2.47 1.23 20.15
C ASP A 259 -1.28 1.50 21.11
N PRO A 260 -0.82 0.47 21.84
CA PRO A 260 0.28 0.62 22.78
C PRO A 260 1.63 0.83 22.08
N GLU A 261 1.77 0.41 20.82
CA GLU A 261 2.99 0.66 20.04
C GLU A 261 3.08 2.15 19.69
N GLY A 262 2.00 2.74 19.19
CA GLY A 262 1.89 4.17 18.96
C GLY A 262 2.07 4.99 20.24
N ALA A 263 1.48 4.55 21.36
CA ALA A 263 1.66 5.21 22.66
C ALA A 263 3.12 5.18 23.14
N LEU A 264 3.83 4.06 22.96
CA LEU A 264 5.24 3.95 23.32
C LEU A 264 6.13 4.80 22.41
N ARG A 265 5.80 4.89 21.11
CA ARG A 265 6.49 5.79 20.16
C ARG A 265 6.32 7.25 20.57
N ALA A 266 5.09 7.69 20.84
CA ALA A 266 4.84 9.05 21.30
C ALA A 266 5.62 9.40 22.59
N ALA A 267 5.80 8.44 23.50
CA ALA A 267 6.65 8.63 24.68
C ALA A 267 8.14 8.75 24.33
N ALA A 268 8.64 7.98 23.36
CA ALA A 268 9.99 8.11 22.85
C ALA A 268 10.22 9.45 22.14
N ASP A 269 9.23 9.93 21.36
CA ASP A 269 9.28 11.22 20.68
C ASP A 269 9.27 12.38 21.68
N ALA A 270 8.47 12.27 22.76
CA ALA A 270 8.47 13.25 23.84
C ALA A 270 9.83 13.32 24.56
N LEU A 271 10.48 12.16 24.78
CA LEU A 271 11.85 12.13 25.31
C LEU A 271 12.83 12.83 24.36
N ALA A 272 12.80 12.48 23.07
CA ALA A 272 13.67 13.07 22.06
C ALA A 272 13.46 14.60 21.93
N ALA A 273 12.20 15.05 21.98
CA ALA A 273 11.86 16.47 21.99
C ALA A 273 12.37 17.17 23.25
N GLY A 274 12.29 16.52 24.41
CA GLY A 274 12.83 17.04 25.67
C GLY A 274 14.35 17.23 25.62
N VAL A 275 15.07 16.24 25.07
CA VAL A 275 16.52 16.32 24.84
C VAL A 275 16.85 17.47 23.91
N ARG A 276 16.25 17.53 22.71
CA ARG A 276 16.50 18.61 21.74
C ARG A 276 16.23 20.00 22.31
N ALA A 277 15.13 20.17 23.04
CA ALA A 277 14.79 21.44 23.67
C ALA A 277 15.84 21.88 24.70
N ALA A 278 16.40 20.94 25.47
CA ALA A 278 17.46 21.24 26.42
C ALA A 278 18.77 21.61 25.71
N GLU A 279 19.12 20.91 24.63
CA GLU A 279 20.29 21.24 23.81
C GLU A 279 20.17 22.63 23.18
N ASP A 280 19.00 22.97 22.64
CA ASP A 280 18.72 24.29 22.05
C ASP A 280 18.79 25.40 23.11
N ALA A 281 18.26 25.15 24.31
CA ALA A 281 18.35 26.09 25.43
C ALA A 281 19.80 26.33 25.88
N ALA A 282 20.63 25.28 25.92
CA ALA A 282 22.05 25.40 26.23
C ALA A 282 22.80 26.22 25.17
N ARG A 283 22.57 25.92 23.88
CA ARG A 283 23.16 26.69 22.76
C ARG A 283 22.78 28.17 22.83
N ALA A 284 21.54 28.47 23.21
CA ALA A 284 21.05 29.84 23.31
C ALA A 284 21.80 30.70 24.36
N VAL A 285 22.42 30.07 25.37
CA VAL A 285 23.24 30.75 26.38
C VAL A 285 24.75 30.58 26.15
N GLY A 286 25.15 30.01 25.01
CA GLY A 286 26.56 29.80 24.65
C GLY A 286 27.21 28.58 25.34
N GLU A 287 26.42 27.69 25.93
CA GLU A 287 26.90 26.40 26.43
C GLU A 287 26.90 25.36 25.28
N ASP A 288 27.94 24.53 25.23
CA ASP A 288 28.02 23.42 24.26
C ASP A 288 27.34 22.17 24.84
N PRO A 289 26.25 21.66 24.22
CA PRO A 289 25.56 20.47 24.69
C PRO A 289 26.44 19.23 24.87
N ALA A 290 27.52 19.11 24.08
CA ALA A 290 28.46 18.00 24.20
C ALA A 290 29.22 17.97 25.54
N ASN A 291 29.27 19.10 26.25
CA ASN A 291 29.99 19.25 27.52
C ASN A 291 29.05 19.42 28.74
N MET A 292 27.73 19.27 28.56
CA MET A 292 26.77 19.43 29.64
C MET A 292 26.89 18.29 30.67
N ASP A 293 27.13 18.67 31.93
CA ASP A 293 27.01 17.76 33.07
C ASP A 293 25.55 17.59 33.52
N ALA A 294 25.32 16.71 34.51
CA ALA A 294 23.97 16.43 34.99
C ALA A 294 23.22 17.66 35.52
N ASP A 295 23.93 18.64 36.09
CA ASP A 295 23.31 19.86 36.60
C ASP A 295 22.99 20.82 35.45
N ALA A 296 23.82 20.90 34.42
CA ALA A 296 23.51 21.61 33.18
C ALA A 296 22.28 21.01 32.49
N TRP A 297 22.19 19.68 32.37
CA TRP A 297 20.99 19.02 31.86
C TRP A 297 19.74 19.38 32.66
N ARG A 298 19.80 19.34 33.99
CA ARG A 298 18.67 19.75 34.84
C ARG A 298 18.29 21.22 34.69
N ARG A 299 19.27 22.12 34.50
CA ARG A 299 19.02 23.56 34.29
C ARG A 299 18.30 23.83 32.97
N HIS A 300 18.69 23.14 31.91
CA HIS A 300 18.16 23.37 30.56
C HIS A 300 16.97 22.50 30.20
N TRP A 301 16.68 21.45 30.99
CA TRP A 301 15.55 20.55 30.73
C TRP A 301 14.23 21.32 30.72
N PRO A 302 13.37 21.14 29.70
CA PRO A 302 12.09 21.81 29.65
C PRO A 302 11.24 21.41 30.86
N ALA A 303 10.68 22.39 31.56
CA ALA A 303 9.69 22.11 32.61
C ALA A 303 8.52 21.35 31.99
N ILE A 304 8.27 20.12 32.47
CA ILE A 304 7.13 19.33 32.03
C ILE A 304 5.87 20.08 32.45
N ARG A 305 5.23 20.78 31.51
CA ARG A 305 3.87 21.27 31.72
C ARG A 305 2.96 20.08 31.52
N THR A 306 2.57 19.44 32.62
CA THR A 306 1.38 18.58 32.64
C THR A 306 0.19 19.43 32.17
N ARG A 307 -0.29 19.17 30.96
CA ARG A 307 -1.62 19.58 30.52
C ARG A 307 -2.66 18.64 31.13
#